data_AF-E8TEI5-F1
#
_entry.id   AF-E8TEI5-F1
#
_cell.length_a   1.000
_cell.length_b   1.000
_cell.length_c   1.000
_cell.angle_alpha   90.00
_cell.angle_beta   90.00
_cell.angle_gamma   90.00
#
_symmetry.space_group_name_H-M   'P 1'
#
loop_
_entity.id
_entity.type
_entity.pdbx_description
1 polymer ?
#
loop_
_entity_poly.entity_id
_entity_poly.type
_entity_poly.pdbx_seq_one_letter_code
_entity_poly.pdbx_strand_id
1 'polypeptide(L)' 'MTTLAYLIPGTLLLGALGLSGFLWALKSGQYEDLDGAAERILLDHNDKPEG' A
#
# COMPACT_ATOMS: atom_id res chain seq x y z
N MET A 1 -19.05 -18.07 -27.46
CA MET A 1 -17.65 -18.48 -27.22
C MET A 1 -16.73 -17.29 -27.50
N THR A 2 -16.69 -16.29 -26.61
CA THR A 2 -15.86 -15.07 -26.80
C THR A 2 -15.54 -14.32 -25.50
N THR A 3 -16.30 -14.49 -24.41
CA THR A 3 -16.13 -13.69 -23.19
C THR A 3 -14.73 -13.82 -22.57
N LEU A 4 -14.17 -15.03 -22.54
CA LEU A 4 -12.80 -15.26 -22.04
C LEU A 4 -11.75 -14.50 -22.86
N ALA A 5 -11.97 -14.27 -24.15
CA ALA A 5 -11.04 -13.53 -25.00
C ALA A 5 -10.90 -12.06 -24.60
N TYR A 6 -11.89 -11.49 -23.90
CA TYR A 6 -11.84 -10.14 -23.36
C TYR A 6 -11.45 -10.13 -21.87
N LEU A 7 -11.93 -11.11 -21.10
CA LEU A 7 -11.65 -11.18 -19.67
C LEU A 7 -10.18 -11.50 -19.38
N ILE A 8 -9.53 -12.38 -20.15
CA ILE A 8 -8.13 -12.74 -19.92
C ILE A 8 -7.19 -11.53 -20.11
N PRO A 9 -7.24 -10.78 -21.24
CA PRO A 9 -6.44 -9.56 -21.36
C PRO A 9 -6.81 -8.50 -20.32
N GLY A 10 -8.10 -8.37 -20.00
CA GLY A 10 -8.57 -7.40 -19.01
C GLY A 10 -8.03 -7.67 -17.61
N THR A 11 -8.08 -8.92 -17.13
CA THR A 11 -7.55 -9.26 -15.80
C THR A 11 -6.03 -9.16 -15.75
N LEU A 12 -5.32 -9.54 -16.81
CA LEU A 12 -3.86 -9.37 -16.90
C LEU A 12 -3.46 -7.88 -16.86
N LEU A 13 -4.17 -7.01 -17.58
CA LEU A 13 -3.94 -5.56 -17.54
C LEU A 13 -4.19 -5.00 -16.14
N LEU A 14 -5.32 -5.34 -15.51
CA LEU A 14 -5.64 -4.87 -14.17
C LEU A 14 -4.62 -5.37 -13.14
N GLY A 15 -4.17 -6.63 -13.24
CA GLY A 15 -3.11 -7.17 -12.41
C GLY A 15 -1.77 -6.46 -12.60
N ALA A 16 -1.38 -6.19 -13.85
CA ALA A 16 -0.16 -5.47 -14.18
C ALA A 16 -0.20 -4.01 -13.70
N LEU A 17 -1.34 -3.33 -13.82
CA LEU A 17 -1.54 -1.98 -13.31
C LEU A 17 -1.42 -1.94 -11.79
N GLY A 18 -2.07 -2.88 -11.09
CA GLY A 18 -1.99 -3.00 -9.64
C GLY A 18 -0.56 -3.28 -9.16
N LEU A 19 0.13 -4.23 -9.80
CA LEU A 19 1.52 -4.56 -9.50
C LEU A 19 2.45 -3.36 -9.75
N SER A 20 2.27 -2.66 -10.87
CA SER A 20 3.08 -1.48 -11.20
C SER A 20 2.85 -0.35 -10.19
N GLY A 21 1.59 -0.11 -9.80
CA GLY A 21 1.25 0.84 -8.75
C GLY A 21 1.87 0.48 -7.39
N PHE A 22 1.82 -0.80 -7.03
CA PHE A 22 2.44 -1.31 -5.80
C PHE A 22 3.97 -1.11 -5.79
N LEU A 23 4.66 -1.48 -6.87
CA LEU A 23 6.11 -1.28 -6.99
C LEU A 23 6.48 0.21 -6.99
N TRP A 24 5.66 1.07 -7.60
CA TRP A 24 5.84 2.52 -7.54
C TRP A 24 5.68 3.05 -6.11
N ALA A 25 4.66 2.61 -5.38
CA ALA A 25 4.43 3.00 -3.99
C ALA A 25 5.62 2.62 -3.08
N LEU A 26 6.13 1.39 -3.23
CA LEU A 26 7.34 0.94 -2.53
C LEU A 26 8.56 1.81 -2.87
N LYS A 27 8.80 2.08 -4.17
CA LYS A 27 9.92 2.93 -4.61
C LYS A 27 9.78 4.37 -4.13
N SER A 28 8.56 4.88 -3.96
CA SER A 28 8.30 6.25 -3.55
C SER A 28 8.48 6.51 -2.05
N GLY A 29 8.79 5.48 -1.25
CA GLY A 29 8.96 5.63 0.20
C GLY A 29 7.65 5.87 0.95
N GLN A 30 6.48 5.68 0.32
CA GLN A 30 5.18 5.99 0.93
C GLN A 30 4.91 5.18 2.22
N TYR A 31 5.53 4.02 2.38
CA TYR A 31 5.42 3.18 3.57
C TYR A 31 6.36 3.58 4.71
N GLU A 32 7.38 4.39 4.44
CA GLU A 32 8.36 4.82 5.45
C GLU A 32 7.74 5.76 6.49
N ASP A 33 6.73 6.56 6.10
CA ASP A 33 5.98 7.42 7.02
C ASP A 33 5.00 6.62 7.91
N LEU A 34 4.53 5.46 7.45
CA LEU A 34 3.67 4.58 8.26
C LEU A 34 4.43 3.96 9.42
N ASP A 35 5.71 3.61 9.23
CA ASP A 35 6.57 3.12 10.31
C ASP A 35 6.77 4.21 11.39
N GLY A 36 7.02 5.46 11.00
CA GLY A 36 7.14 6.58 11.95
C GLY A 36 5.83 6.93 12.65
N ALA A 37 4.68 6.80 11.98
CA ALA A 37 3.36 6.98 12.61
C ALA A 37 3.02 5.86 13.61
N ALA A 38 3.40 4.62 13.30
CA ALA A 38 3.24 3.47 14.19
C ALA A 38 4.14 3.59 15.44
N GLU A 39 5.35 4.13 15.30
CA GLU A 39 6.21 4.42 16.45
C GLU A 39 5.58 5.45 17.39
N ARG A 40 5.00 6.53 16.83
CA ARG A 40 4.31 7.54 17.64
C ARG A 40 3.07 7.00 18.36
N ILE A 41 2.22 6.20 17.71
CA ILE A 41 0.99 5.69 18.35
C ILE A 41 1.29 4.70 19.50
N LEU A 42 2.41 3.99 19.42
CA LEU A 42 2.87 3.09 20.48
C LEU A 42 3.49 3.83 21.66
N LEU A 43 4.20 4.94 21.40
CA LEU A 43 4.87 5.74 22.43
C LEU A 43 3.94 6.76 23.12
N ASP A 44 2.92 7.27 22.44
CA ASP A 44 1.98 8.29 22.97
C ASP A 44 1.16 7.79 24.18
N HIS A 45 1.12 6.47 24.43
CA HIS A 45 0.48 5.90 25.61
C HIS A 45 1.36 5.90 26.89
N ASN A 46 2.68 6.10 26.79
CA ASN A 46 3.61 6.01 27.94
C ASN A 46 4.24 7.35 28.37
N ASP A 47 4.17 8.41 27.55
CA ASP A 47 4.89 9.67 27.81
C ASP A 47 3.97 10.88 28.05
N LYS A 48 2.85 10.70 28.77
CA LYS A 48 2.14 11.86 29.34
C LYS A 48 2.82 12.24 30.66
N PRO A 49 3.60 13.34 30.74
CA PRO A 49 4.01 13.86 32.04
C PRO A 49 2.74 14.31 32.76
N GLU A 50 2.43 13.65 33.88
CA GLU A 50 1.47 14.17 34.85
C GLU A 50 2.09 15.42 35.49
N GLY A 51 1.74 16.58 34.96
CA GLY A 51 1.98 17.89 35.56
C GLY A 51 0.85 18.27 36.51
#